data_AF-A0A7Y4NY44-F1
#
_entry.id   AF-A0A7Y4NY44-F1
#
_cell.length_a   1.000
_cell.length_b   1.000
_cell.length_c   1.000
_cell.angle_alpha   90.00
_cell.angle_beta   90.00
_cell.angle_gamma   90.00
#
_symmetry.space_group_name_H-M   'P 1'
#
loop_
_entity.id
_entity.type
_entity.pdbx_description
1 polymer ?
#
loop_
_entity_poly.entity_id
_entity_poly.type
_entity_poly.pdbx_seq_one_letter_code
_entity_poly.pdbx_strand_id
1 'polypeptide(L)'
;MSYELVLQARAPGAPYDETRVEALLAARPGAVRPDGVREWDLGVGVVEVLPLRDGKRVVGTELRVPLEDREELIREALTEAAALAHKAQLRLFDPQLGEVLTGSATERVVEQYLRTELYRRTAKPMEITPGLEEAMNRAERVDRLGLPSERMSLSTRLVLFAVGGFAILFFVMRFLMEQLNGG
;
A
#
# COMPACT_ATOMS: atom_id res chain seq x y z
N MET A 1 8.64 -2.39 -10.00
CA MET A 1 8.05 -1.71 -8.82
C MET A 1 7.10 -0.65 -9.32
N SER A 2 5.94 -0.52 -8.69
CA SER A 2 4.82 0.33 -9.12
C SER A 2 4.33 1.20 -7.96
N TYR A 3 3.64 2.28 -8.31
CA TYR A 3 2.78 3.04 -7.43
C TYR A 3 1.35 2.50 -7.53
N GLU A 4 0.68 2.31 -6.41
CA GLU A 4 -0.61 1.64 -6.35
C GLU A 4 -1.72 2.64 -6.04
N LEU A 5 -2.80 2.60 -6.82
CA LEU A 5 -4.06 3.27 -6.54
C LEU A 5 -5.17 2.23 -6.47
N VAL A 6 -6.22 2.49 -5.69
CA VAL A 6 -7.31 1.52 -5.51
C VAL A 6 -8.66 2.15 -5.80
N LEU A 7 -9.42 1.50 -6.68
CA LEU A 7 -10.85 1.73 -6.83
C LEU A 7 -11.62 0.92 -5.81
N GLN A 8 -12.37 1.59 -4.95
CA GLN A 8 -13.12 0.96 -3.85
C GLN A 8 -14.59 1.36 -3.87
N ALA A 9 -15.43 0.55 -3.22
CA ALA A 9 -16.85 0.85 -3.05
C ALA A 9 -17.06 2.24 -2.43
N ARG A 10 -18.19 2.89 -2.78
CA ARG A 10 -18.47 4.28 -2.41
C ARG A 10 -18.64 4.53 -0.91
N ALA A 11 -19.05 3.51 -0.17
CA ALA A 11 -19.15 3.54 1.28
C ALA A 11 -18.40 2.33 1.86
N PRO A 12 -17.77 2.46 3.05
CA PRO A 12 -17.19 1.32 3.76
C PRO A 12 -18.24 0.21 3.95
N GLY A 13 -17.86 -1.04 3.67
CA GLY A 13 -18.74 -2.21 3.80
C GLY A 13 -19.77 -2.38 2.69
N ALA A 14 -19.93 -1.42 1.78
CA ALA A 14 -20.77 -1.59 0.59
C ALA A 14 -20.16 -2.62 -0.37
N PRO A 15 -20.98 -3.37 -1.12
CA PRO A 15 -20.47 -4.32 -2.11
C PRO A 15 -19.72 -3.59 -3.22
N TYR A 16 -18.68 -4.25 -3.72
CA TYR A 16 -17.91 -3.81 -4.87
C TYR A 16 -18.49 -4.43 -6.15
N ASP A 17 -18.84 -3.60 -7.14
CA ASP A 17 -19.38 -4.04 -8.43
C ASP A 17 -18.24 -4.18 -9.45
N GLU A 18 -17.58 -5.34 -9.43
CA GLU A 18 -16.49 -5.69 -10.35
C GLU A 18 -16.96 -5.66 -11.81
N THR A 19 -18.14 -6.21 -12.10
CA THR A 19 -18.68 -6.30 -13.47
C THR A 19 -18.84 -4.93 -14.11
N ARG A 20 -19.28 -3.91 -13.36
CA ARG A 20 -19.35 -2.54 -13.86
C ARG A 20 -17.98 -1.98 -14.22
N VAL A 21 -16.96 -2.24 -13.39
CA VAL A 21 -15.59 -1.77 -13.66
C VAL A 21 -15.00 -2.48 -14.87
N GLU A 22 -15.18 -3.79 -14.97
CA GLU A 22 -14.75 -4.59 -16.13
C GLU A 22 -15.38 -4.09 -17.43
N ALA A 23 -16.68 -3.83 -17.44
CA ALA A 23 -17.38 -3.31 -18.63
C ALA A 23 -16.85 -1.93 -19.05
N LEU A 24 -16.56 -1.05 -18.09
CA LEU A 24 -15.97 0.26 -18.36
C LEU A 24 -14.53 0.12 -18.89
N LEU A 25 -13.72 -0.77 -18.32
CA LEU A 25 -12.35 -1.01 -18.76
C LEU A 25 -12.28 -1.69 -20.13
N ALA A 26 -13.23 -2.56 -20.47
CA ALA A 26 -13.31 -3.20 -21.78
C ALA A 26 -13.54 -2.20 -22.92
N ALA A 27 -14.12 -1.04 -22.64
CA ALA A 27 -14.31 0.05 -23.60
C ALA A 27 -13.07 0.95 -23.78
N ARG A 28 -11.95 0.64 -23.12
CA ARG A 28 -10.71 1.44 -23.15
C ARG A 28 -9.57 0.72 -23.87
N PRO A 29 -8.59 1.45 -24.42
CA PRO A 29 -7.41 0.86 -25.04
C PRO A 29 -6.64 -0.02 -24.05
N GLY A 30 -6.13 -1.15 -24.53
CA GLY A 30 -5.41 -2.11 -23.69
C GLY A 30 -5.63 -3.56 -24.09
N ALA A 31 -5.06 -4.46 -23.31
CA ALA A 31 -5.14 -5.90 -23.52
C ALA A 31 -5.31 -6.65 -22.19
N VAL A 32 -5.81 -7.88 -22.25
CA VAL A 32 -5.78 -8.80 -21.10
C VAL A 32 -4.68 -9.81 -21.38
N ARG A 33 -3.71 -9.89 -20.48
CA ARG A 33 -2.61 -10.86 -20.55
C ARG A 33 -3.10 -12.27 -20.20
N PRO A 34 -2.36 -13.32 -20.61
CA PRO A 34 -2.70 -14.71 -20.27
C PRO A 34 -2.71 -15.02 -18.78
N ASP A 35 -2.01 -14.24 -17.96
CA ASP A 35 -1.99 -14.34 -16.49
C ASP A 35 -3.22 -13.69 -15.83
N GLY A 36 -4.13 -13.10 -16.62
CA GLY A 36 -5.35 -12.44 -16.15
C GLY A 36 -5.17 -10.98 -15.75
N VAL A 37 -3.96 -10.42 -15.87
CA VAL A 37 -3.73 -8.99 -15.64
C VAL A 37 -4.22 -8.21 -16.86
N ARG A 38 -5.00 -7.16 -16.62
CA ARG A 38 -5.36 -6.21 -17.67
C ARG A 38 -4.31 -5.11 -17.76
N GLU A 39 -3.85 -4.84 -18.96
CA GLU A 39 -3.06 -3.67 -19.30
C GLU A 39 -4.00 -2.59 -19.84
N TRP A 40 -3.96 -1.41 -19.24
CA TRP A 40 -4.70 -0.23 -19.68
C TRP A 40 -3.71 0.76 -20.29
N ASP A 41 -3.82 0.98 -21.59
CA ASP A 41 -3.00 1.93 -22.33
C ASP A 41 -3.59 3.34 -22.22
N LEU A 42 -2.80 4.26 -21.66
CA LEU A 42 -3.13 5.67 -21.47
C LEU A 42 -2.51 6.58 -22.54
N GLY A 43 -1.89 6.00 -23.58
CA GLY A 43 -1.19 6.72 -24.65
C GLY A 43 0.19 7.26 -24.25
N VAL A 44 0.38 7.63 -22.97
CA VAL A 44 1.68 8.04 -22.40
C VAL A 44 2.40 6.90 -21.67
N GLY A 45 1.73 5.76 -21.51
CA GLY A 45 2.25 4.57 -20.86
C GLY A 45 1.14 3.61 -20.47
N VAL A 46 1.52 2.49 -19.86
CA VAL A 46 0.61 1.40 -19.51
C VAL A 46 0.45 1.28 -18.00
N VAL A 47 -0.79 1.15 -17.55
CA VAL A 47 -1.15 0.87 -16.16
C VAL A 47 -1.66 -0.57 -16.08
N GLU A 48 -1.13 -1.36 -15.15
CA GLU A 48 -1.70 -2.69 -14.89
C GLU A 48 -2.93 -2.56 -14.00
N VAL A 49 -3.95 -3.37 -14.27
CA VAL A 49 -5.22 -3.36 -13.58
C VAL A 49 -5.51 -4.77 -13.09
N LEU A 50 -5.67 -4.92 -11.78
CA LEU A 50 -5.85 -6.21 -11.12
C LEU A 50 -7.04 -6.18 -10.14
N PRO A 51 -7.77 -7.29 -9.97
CA PRO A 51 -8.79 -7.39 -8.92
C PRO A 51 -8.11 -7.45 -7.54
N LEU A 52 -8.52 -6.57 -6.63
CA LEU A 52 -8.14 -6.65 -5.22
C LEU A 52 -9.06 -7.63 -4.50
N ARG A 53 -8.50 -8.69 -3.91
CA ARG A 53 -9.26 -9.80 -3.33
C ARG A 53 -9.10 -9.89 -1.81
N ASP A 54 -10.22 -10.14 -1.14
CA ASP A 54 -10.32 -10.58 0.26
C ASP A 54 -10.84 -12.03 0.26
N GLY A 55 -9.92 -12.98 0.34
CA GLY A 55 -10.20 -14.40 0.10
C GLY A 55 -10.69 -14.62 -1.34
N LYS A 56 -11.92 -15.12 -1.49
CA LYS A 56 -12.54 -15.36 -2.81
C LYS A 56 -13.31 -14.16 -3.36
N ARG A 57 -13.54 -13.13 -2.54
CA ARG A 57 -14.38 -11.97 -2.88
C ARG A 57 -13.51 -10.85 -3.43
N VAL A 58 -13.92 -10.25 -4.54
CA VAL A 58 -13.31 -9.02 -5.05
C VAL A 58 -13.88 -7.84 -4.25
N VAL A 59 -12.98 -7.04 -3.68
CA VAL A 59 -13.30 -5.91 -2.80
C VAL A 59 -12.87 -4.57 -3.38
N GLY A 60 -12.14 -4.59 -4.49
CA GLY A 60 -11.69 -3.40 -5.20
C GLY A 60 -10.98 -3.76 -6.50
N THR A 61 -10.48 -2.74 -7.18
CA THR A 61 -9.55 -2.88 -8.31
C THR A 61 -8.31 -2.08 -8.01
N GLU A 62 -7.15 -2.73 -8.11
CA GLU A 62 -5.84 -2.13 -7.98
C GLU A 62 -5.36 -1.64 -9.35
N LEU A 63 -4.84 -0.43 -9.38
CA LEU A 63 -4.20 0.21 -10.53
C LEU A 63 -2.72 0.36 -10.20
N ARG A 64 -1.85 -0.34 -10.93
CA ARG A 64 -0.40 -0.29 -10.74
C ARG A 64 0.21 0.58 -11.82
N VAL A 65 0.62 1.78 -11.42
CA VAL A 65 1.33 2.71 -12.27
C VAL A 65 2.83 2.39 -12.16
N PRO A 66 3.53 2.00 -13.24
CA PRO A 66 4.96 1.75 -13.17
C PRO A 66 5.68 3.02 -12.69
N LEU A 67 6.62 2.87 -11.76
CA LEU A 67 7.40 4.02 -11.28
C LEU A 67 8.39 4.45 -12.38
N GLU A 68 8.36 5.72 -12.73
CA GLU A 68 9.20 6.36 -13.75
C GLU A 68 9.65 7.74 -13.24
N ASP A 69 10.83 8.21 -13.67
CA ASP A 69 11.41 9.52 -13.28
C ASP A 69 10.76 10.69 -14.05
N ARG A 70 9.46 10.55 -14.33
CA ARG A 70 8.64 11.50 -15.07
C ARG A 70 7.19 11.40 -14.60
N GLU A 71 6.52 12.54 -14.55
CA GLU A 71 5.20 12.66 -13.92
C GLU A 71 4.03 12.48 -14.89
N GLU A 72 4.26 12.45 -16.21
CA GLU A 72 3.16 12.45 -17.18
C GLU A 72 2.24 11.23 -16.99
N LEU A 73 2.82 10.05 -16.78
CA LEU A 73 2.05 8.81 -16.63
C LEU A 73 1.20 8.81 -15.36
N ILE A 74 1.72 9.26 -14.22
CA ILE A 74 0.93 9.30 -12.97
C ILE A 74 -0.16 10.36 -13.04
N ARG A 75 0.08 11.50 -13.69
CA ARG A 75 -0.93 12.55 -13.89
C ARG A 75 -2.07 12.06 -14.79
N GLU A 76 -1.74 11.39 -15.90
CA GLU A 76 -2.74 10.79 -16.78
C GLU A 76 -3.52 9.68 -16.06
N ALA A 77 -2.81 8.80 -15.35
CA ALA A 77 -3.42 7.73 -14.56
C ALA A 77 -4.40 8.26 -13.51
N LEU A 78 -4.06 9.34 -12.79
CA LEU A 78 -4.96 9.97 -11.83
C LEU A 78 -6.21 10.55 -12.49
N THR A 79 -6.05 11.22 -13.62
CA THR A 79 -7.16 11.83 -14.38
C THR A 79 -8.13 10.75 -14.89
N GLU A 80 -7.60 9.74 -15.56
CA GLU A 80 -8.39 8.65 -16.13
C GLU A 80 -8.99 7.74 -15.06
N ALA A 81 -8.25 7.44 -13.98
CA ALA A 81 -8.76 6.68 -12.85
C ALA A 81 -9.87 7.43 -12.10
N ALA A 82 -9.77 8.75 -11.94
CA ALA A 82 -10.84 9.55 -11.35
C ALA A 82 -12.10 9.54 -12.23
N ALA A 83 -11.94 9.65 -13.56
CA ALA A 83 -13.04 9.53 -14.50
C ALA A 83 -13.69 8.13 -14.48
N LEU A 84 -12.87 7.08 -14.40
CA LEU A 84 -13.34 5.70 -14.23
C LEU A 84 -14.11 5.53 -12.91
N ALA A 85 -13.55 5.99 -11.79
CA ALA A 85 -14.19 5.94 -10.48
C ALA A 85 -15.54 6.66 -10.50
N HIS A 86 -15.60 7.85 -11.11
CA HIS A 86 -16.83 8.61 -11.25
C HIS A 86 -17.91 7.84 -12.03
N LYS A 87 -17.58 7.34 -13.23
CA LYS A 87 -18.50 6.55 -14.08
C LYS A 87 -18.95 5.26 -13.38
N ALA A 88 -18.04 4.62 -12.64
CA ALA A 88 -18.33 3.39 -11.90
C ALA A 88 -19.12 3.64 -10.60
N GLN A 89 -19.26 4.89 -10.15
CA GLN A 89 -19.77 5.28 -8.83
C GLN A 89 -18.92 4.73 -7.66
N LEU A 90 -17.62 4.69 -7.86
CA LEU A 90 -16.61 4.25 -6.90
C LEU A 90 -15.83 5.44 -6.31
N ARG A 91 -14.93 5.14 -5.39
CA ARG A 91 -13.93 6.08 -4.86
C ARG A 91 -12.55 5.66 -5.33
N LEU A 92 -11.72 6.63 -5.69
CA LEU A 92 -10.29 6.44 -5.91
C LEU A 92 -9.59 6.66 -4.58
N PHE A 93 -8.77 5.72 -4.15
CA PHE A 93 -8.07 5.73 -2.88
C PHE A 93 -6.57 5.57 -3.12
N ASP A 94 -5.77 6.32 -2.37
CA ASP A 94 -4.32 6.19 -2.36
C ASP A 94 -3.87 5.52 -1.05
N PRO A 95 -3.35 4.27 -1.10
CA PRO A 95 -2.85 3.57 0.07
C PRO A 95 -1.61 4.20 0.72
N GLN A 96 -0.76 4.87 -0.05
CA GLN A 96 0.46 5.52 0.45
C GLN A 96 0.12 6.78 1.25
N LEU A 97 -0.93 7.51 0.84
CA LEU A 97 -1.42 8.68 1.55
C LEU A 97 -2.50 8.35 2.59
N GLY A 98 -3.11 7.17 2.50
CA GLY A 98 -4.17 6.73 3.41
C GLY A 98 -5.48 7.49 3.24
N GLU A 99 -5.75 8.06 2.05
CA GLU A 99 -6.90 8.94 1.82
C GLU A 99 -7.65 8.65 0.52
N VAL A 100 -8.92 9.04 0.49
CA VAL A 100 -9.72 9.07 -0.74
C VAL A 100 -9.31 10.30 -1.54
N LEU A 101 -8.92 10.08 -2.79
CA LEU A 101 -8.45 11.14 -3.66
C LEU A 101 -9.60 12.01 -4.18
N THR A 102 -9.37 13.31 -4.12
CA THR A 102 -10.17 14.36 -4.76
C THR A 102 -9.27 15.18 -5.68
N GLY A 103 -9.83 16.07 -6.50
CA GLY A 103 -9.03 16.86 -7.45
C GLY A 103 -7.91 17.69 -6.79
N SER A 104 -8.05 18.07 -5.51
CA SER A 104 -7.01 18.79 -4.77
C SER A 104 -5.85 17.91 -4.29
N ALA A 105 -5.99 16.58 -4.33
CA ALA A 105 -4.96 15.65 -3.87
C ALA A 105 -3.90 15.33 -4.94
N THR A 106 -4.13 15.70 -6.21
CA THR A 106 -3.27 15.34 -7.35
C THR A 106 -1.80 15.66 -7.10
N GLU A 107 -1.45 16.88 -6.71
CA GLU A 107 -0.05 17.26 -6.52
C GLU A 107 0.64 16.49 -5.40
N ARG A 108 -0.10 16.16 -4.32
CA ARG A 108 0.45 15.34 -3.22
C ARG A 108 0.76 13.92 -3.68
N VAL A 109 -0.10 13.34 -4.53
CA VAL A 109 0.13 12.01 -5.09
C VAL A 109 1.33 12.02 -6.03
N VAL A 110 1.43 13.03 -6.90
CA VAL A 110 2.56 13.16 -7.83
C VAL A 110 3.88 13.32 -7.05
N GLU A 111 3.90 14.15 -6.01
CA GLU A 111 5.07 14.30 -5.14
C GLU A 111 5.46 12.98 -4.46
N GLN A 112 4.48 12.24 -3.91
CA GLN A 112 4.72 10.94 -3.27
C GLN A 112 5.19 9.89 -4.29
N TYR A 113 4.66 9.90 -5.51
CA TYR A 113 5.08 9.05 -6.62
C TYR A 113 6.55 9.29 -7.00
N LEU A 114 6.95 10.55 -7.23
CA LEU A 114 8.32 10.91 -7.60
C LEU A 114 9.30 10.59 -6.48
N ARG A 115 8.89 10.79 -5.23
CA ARG A 115 9.69 10.42 -4.05
C ARG A 115 9.90 8.90 -3.97
N THR A 116 8.85 8.13 -4.25
CA THR A 116 8.90 6.67 -4.25
C THR A 116 9.79 6.15 -5.39
N GLU A 117 9.72 6.76 -6.57
CA GLU A 117 10.69 6.49 -7.63
C GLU A 117 12.10 6.77 -7.12
N LEU A 118 12.36 7.99 -6.61
CA LEU A 118 13.70 8.40 -6.22
C LEU A 118 14.29 7.43 -5.21
N TYR A 119 13.49 7.01 -4.22
CA TYR A 119 13.90 5.96 -3.28
C TYR A 119 14.19 4.64 -3.98
N ARG A 120 13.34 4.16 -4.89
CA ARG A 120 13.62 2.94 -5.67
C ARG A 120 14.96 3.02 -6.40
N ARG A 121 15.29 4.18 -6.99
CA ARG A 121 16.54 4.38 -7.74
C ARG A 121 17.77 4.52 -6.84
N THR A 122 17.61 5.16 -5.68
CA THR A 122 18.74 5.58 -4.82
C THR A 122 18.93 4.71 -3.58
N ALA A 123 17.93 3.92 -3.21
CA ALA A 123 18.03 2.98 -2.10
C ALA A 123 19.19 2.03 -2.39
N LYS A 124 20.27 2.19 -1.63
CA LYS A 124 21.33 1.19 -1.58
C LYS A 124 20.67 -0.12 -1.12
N PRO A 125 21.01 -1.27 -1.73
CA PRO A 125 20.70 -2.55 -1.12
C PRO A 125 21.13 -2.45 0.33
N MET A 126 20.20 -2.70 1.24
CA MET A 126 20.45 -2.60 2.68
C MET A 126 21.74 -3.39 2.94
N GLU A 127 22.83 -2.71 3.31
CA GLU A 127 24.03 -3.41 3.75
C GLU A 127 23.55 -4.23 4.94
N ILE A 128 23.53 -5.55 4.76
CA ILE A 128 23.04 -6.47 5.76
C ILE A 128 23.87 -6.15 7.00
N THR A 129 23.22 -5.58 8.01
CA THR A 129 23.90 -5.25 9.27
C THR A 129 24.64 -6.52 9.69
N PRO A 130 25.94 -6.47 10.02
CA PRO A 130 26.68 -7.67 10.40
C PRO A 130 25.87 -8.47 11.45
N GLY A 131 25.40 -9.66 11.08
CA GLY A 131 24.52 -10.50 11.89
C GLY A 131 23.07 -10.65 11.42
N LEU A 132 22.53 -9.79 10.55
CA LEU A 132 21.19 -9.95 9.97
C LEU A 132 21.14 -11.11 8.97
N GLU A 133 22.21 -11.33 8.20
CA GLU A 133 22.33 -12.50 7.31
C GLU A 133 22.36 -13.80 8.11
N GLU A 134 23.11 -13.81 9.21
CA GLU A 134 23.17 -14.94 10.13
C GLU A 134 21.82 -15.19 10.82
N ALA A 135 21.09 -14.13 11.18
CA ALA A 135 19.76 -14.23 11.77
C ALA A 135 18.73 -14.78 10.76
N MET A 136 18.75 -14.29 9.51
CA MET A 136 17.88 -14.78 8.43
C MET A 136 18.22 -16.23 8.07
N ASN A 137 19.50 -16.57 7.88
CA ASN A 137 19.94 -17.95 7.62
C ASN A 137 19.66 -18.90 8.80
N ARG A 138 19.61 -18.39 10.04
CA ARG A 138 19.19 -19.17 11.21
C ARG A 138 17.67 -19.40 11.19
N ALA A 139 16.88 -18.37 10.91
CA ALA A 139 15.42 -18.48 10.79
C ALA A 139 15.01 -19.42 9.66
N GLU A 140 15.65 -19.32 8.49
CA GLU A 140 15.38 -20.16 7.33
C GLU A 140 15.75 -21.63 7.59
N ARG A 141 16.80 -21.89 8.37
CA ARG A 141 17.15 -23.26 8.81
C ARG A 141 16.13 -23.83 9.80
N VAL A 142 15.62 -23.02 10.73
CA VAL A 142 14.58 -23.45 11.68
C VAL A 142 13.29 -23.79 10.94
N ASP A 143 12.90 -22.98 9.95
CA ASP A 143 11.71 -23.20 9.14
C ASP A 143 11.84 -24.46 8.24
N ARG A 144 13.01 -24.65 7.62
CA ARG A 144 13.31 -25.83 6.77
C ARG A 144 13.38 -27.15 7.56
N LEU A 145 13.68 -27.08 8.86
CA LEU A 145 13.70 -28.24 9.76
C LEU A 145 12.31 -28.58 10.34
N GLY A 146 11.26 -27.79 10.03
CA GLY A 146 9.91 -28.01 10.53
C GLY A 146 9.79 -27.93 12.05
N LEU A 147 10.78 -27.32 12.71
CA LEU A 147 10.74 -27.11 14.15
C LEU A 147 9.70 -26.02 14.42
N PRO A 148 8.76 -26.23 15.36
CA PRO A 148 7.81 -25.19 15.71
C PRO A 148 8.61 -23.96 16.10
N SER A 149 8.35 -22.82 15.43
CA SER A 149 8.84 -21.53 15.89
C SER A 149 8.49 -21.45 17.36
N GLU A 150 9.51 -21.40 18.22
CA GLU A 150 9.30 -21.39 19.66
C GLU A 150 8.33 -20.26 19.93
N ARG A 151 7.11 -20.63 20.34
CA ARG A 151 6.11 -19.66 20.80
C ARG A 151 6.83 -18.88 21.88
N MET A 152 7.14 -17.61 21.57
CA MET A 152 7.91 -16.70 22.43
C MET A 152 7.55 -16.98 23.89
N SER A 153 8.57 -17.34 24.69
CA SER A 153 8.35 -17.82 26.05
C SER A 153 7.49 -16.81 26.83
N LEU A 154 6.63 -17.34 27.69
CA LEU A 154 5.62 -16.57 28.42
C LEU A 154 6.27 -15.44 29.25
N SER A 155 7.50 -15.67 29.71
CA SER A 155 8.36 -14.69 30.38
C SER A 155 8.79 -13.55 29.46
N THR A 156 9.20 -13.81 28.22
CA THR A 156 9.57 -12.74 27.27
C THR A 156 8.37 -11.87 26.90
N ARG A 157 7.17 -12.47 26.76
CA ARG A 157 5.93 -11.71 26.54
C ARG A 157 5.62 -10.80 27.72
N LEU A 158 5.72 -11.32 28.95
CA LEU A 158 5.51 -10.54 30.18
C LEU A 158 6.48 -9.35 30.29
N VAL A 159 7.76 -9.55 29.94
CA VAL A 159 8.74 -8.46 29.94
C VAL A 159 8.39 -7.40 28.90
N LEU A 160 8.02 -7.78 27.67
CA LEU A 160 7.61 -6.81 26.64
C LEU A 160 6.34 -6.04 27.02
N PHE A 161 5.35 -6.70 27.62
CA PHE A 161 4.17 -6.04 28.16
C PHE A 161 4.51 -5.09 29.32
N ALA A 162 5.41 -5.49 30.21
CA ALA A 162 5.85 -4.65 31.32
C ALA A 162 6.62 -3.41 30.84
N VAL A 163 7.55 -3.58 29.90
CA VAL A 163 8.34 -2.47 29.34
C VAL A 163 7.46 -1.53 28.51
N GLY A 164 6.58 -2.07 27.66
CA GLY A 164 5.64 -1.27 26.87
C GLY A 164 4.64 -0.51 27.74
N GLY A 165 4.06 -1.18 28.75
CA GLY A 165 3.16 -0.55 29.71
C GLY A 165 3.84 0.54 30.53
N PHE A 166 5.09 0.31 30.97
CA PHE A 166 5.87 1.31 31.69
C PHE A 166 6.21 2.52 30.82
N ALA A 167 6.57 2.33 29.55
CA ALA A 167 6.82 3.43 28.61
C ALA A 167 5.58 4.29 28.41
N ILE A 168 4.40 3.67 28.24
CA ILE A 168 3.13 4.40 28.11
C ILE A 168 2.84 5.21 29.38
N LEU A 169 2.96 4.59 30.56
CA LEU A 169 2.78 5.28 31.85
C LEU A 169 3.75 6.44 32.03
N PHE A 170 5.02 6.25 31.65
CA PHE A 170 6.04 7.30 31.71
C PHE A 170 5.68 8.49 30.81
N PHE A 171 5.25 8.25 29.58
CA PHE A 171 4.83 9.31 28.66
C PHE A 171 3.56 10.04 29.14
N VAL A 172 2.58 9.31 29.67
CA VAL A 172 1.35 9.91 30.25
C VAL A 172 1.69 10.76 31.46
N MET A 173 2.53 10.27 32.37
CA MET A 173 2.93 11.00 33.57
C MET A 173 3.75 12.25 33.22
N ARG A 174 4.62 12.15 32.21
CA ARG A 174 5.36 13.28 31.66
C ARG A 174 4.42 14.34 31.07
N PHE A 175 3.46 13.92 30.25
CA PHE A 175 2.47 14.82 29.65
C PHE A 175 1.63 15.55 30.71
N LEU A 176 1.20 14.83 31.75
CA LEU A 176 0.46 15.43 32.87
C LEU A 176 1.32 16.40 33.68
N MET A 177 2.60 16.09 33.91
CA MET A 177 3.53 17.01 34.59
C MET A 177 3.82 18.27 33.76
N GLU A 178 3.92 18.15 32.43
CA GLU A 178 4.08 19.31 31.54
C GLU A 178 2.83 20.21 31.56
N GLN A 179 1.61 19.66 31.69
CA GLN A 179 0.40 20.48 31.88
C GLN A 179 0.29 21.11 33.28
N LEU A 180 0.75 20.41 34.33
CA LEU A 180 0.65 20.89 35.72
C LEU A 180 1.71 21.93 36.09
N ASN A 181 2.91 21.86 35.49
CA ASN A 181 4.00 22.80 35.76
C ASN A 181 3.97 24.07 34.89
N GLY A 182 2.90 24.27 34.10
CA GLY A 182 2.66 25.49 33.35
C GLY A 182 3.57 25.64 32.13
N GLY A 183 3.09 25.16 30.99
CA GLY A 183 3.38 25.77 29.69
C GLY A 183 2.44 26.94 29.44
#